data_AF-A0A2I0R2T8-F1
#
_entry.id   AF-A0A2I0R2T8-F1
#
_cell.length_a   1.000
_cell.length_b   1.000
_cell.length_c   1.000
_cell.angle_alpha   90.00
_cell.angle_beta   90.00
_cell.angle_gamma   90.00
#
_symmetry.space_group_name_H-M   'P 1'
#
loop_
_entity.id
_entity.type
_entity.pdbx_description
1 polymer ?
#
loop_
_entity_poly.entity_id
_entity_poly.type
_entity_poly.pdbx_seq_one_letter_code
_entity_poly.pdbx_strand_id
1 'polypeptide(L)'
;MTDINQTKLATLLNDTGSIVKEHRKNIREKGEDFNIFSVLKMEEDETKTHSGMIVALLDPNGNHYHGQRFLELFLKEIGYEYEDENLILVKVKAEHNLGKIPEDYLSGGSIDILINFPSGKAIAIENKIKAGDQKNQMYRYSLYKGADSRLYYLNLYGEKPTKKSLYKLSDKDYDIITYKTHVLNWLENCLLIVKPGSIVENAIKQYRILIKNLTHTMDNNLEVKLNKLIENNLKEAKYIHSHFRKAVSNIREKLRIAVCEEINNRKLDVTARPGNDTSHVYSQIWLNSEKLHVKDLQFGLESFSGKGHNHGRIFIGVFDREKEKEYEILSDGDYRLNSSWPLIRDIKTPCDNHLNLSSIKTLEKLLDDADYFNEMVDEVVNQVKDFVELYH
;
A
#
# COMPACT_ATOMS: atom_id res chain seq x y z
N MET A 1 26.32 -17.99 -22.10
CA MET A 1 24.95 -17.59 -22.49
C MET A 1 24.07 -18.83 -22.39
N THR A 2 23.14 -18.88 -21.43
CA THR A 2 22.13 -19.93 -21.40
C THR A 2 21.15 -19.67 -22.53
N ASP A 3 21.06 -20.59 -23.47
CA ASP A 3 20.16 -20.52 -24.62
C ASP A 3 18.71 -20.62 -24.09
N ILE A 4 18.02 -19.49 -24.04
CA ILE A 4 16.62 -19.45 -23.60
C ILE A 4 15.78 -19.86 -24.78
N ASN A 5 15.14 -21.03 -24.66
CA ASN A 5 14.33 -21.59 -25.73
C ASN A 5 13.05 -20.75 -25.92
N GLN A 6 12.93 -20.10 -27.08
CA GLN A 6 11.76 -19.29 -27.44
C GLN A 6 10.44 -20.08 -27.35
N THR A 7 10.46 -21.36 -27.70
CA THR A 7 9.30 -22.24 -27.58
C THR A 7 8.88 -22.40 -26.12
N LYS A 8 9.83 -22.54 -25.19
CA LYS A 8 9.51 -22.63 -23.76
C LYS A 8 8.92 -21.33 -23.21
N LEU A 9 9.43 -20.18 -23.64
CA LEU A 9 8.85 -18.89 -23.28
C LEU A 9 7.41 -18.76 -23.78
N ALA A 10 7.16 -19.12 -25.05
CA ALA A 10 5.82 -19.09 -25.63
C ALA A 10 4.86 -20.04 -24.90
N THR A 11 5.30 -21.28 -24.60
CA THR A 11 4.52 -22.24 -23.81
C THR A 11 4.21 -21.70 -22.42
N LEU A 12 5.21 -21.18 -21.70
CA LEU A 12 5.01 -20.61 -20.37
C LEU A 12 3.99 -19.45 -20.40
N LEU A 13 4.08 -18.54 -21.38
CA LEU A 13 3.14 -17.43 -21.52
C LEU A 13 1.72 -17.91 -21.87
N ASN A 14 1.58 -18.90 -22.74
CA ASN A 14 0.28 -19.46 -23.11
C ASN A 14 -0.40 -20.20 -21.95
N ASP A 15 0.37 -21.03 -21.24
CA ASP A 15 -0.13 -21.83 -20.13
C ASP A 15 -0.49 -20.94 -18.93
N THR A 16 0.38 -19.99 -18.57
CA THR A 16 0.08 -18.99 -17.53
C THR A 16 -1.11 -18.12 -17.94
N GLY A 17 -1.19 -17.68 -19.20
CA GLY A 17 -2.31 -16.92 -19.73
C GLY A 17 -3.63 -17.66 -19.62
N SER A 18 -3.63 -18.98 -19.86
CA SER A 18 -4.82 -19.83 -19.71
C SER A 18 -5.29 -19.91 -18.25
N ILE A 19 -4.37 -20.10 -17.31
CA ILE A 19 -4.68 -20.12 -15.87
C ILE A 19 -5.23 -18.76 -15.41
N VAL A 20 -4.60 -17.65 -15.82
CA VAL A 20 -5.07 -16.29 -15.48
C VAL A 20 -6.46 -16.03 -16.07
N LYS A 21 -6.72 -16.49 -17.30
CA LYS A 21 -8.03 -16.37 -17.94
C LYS A 21 -9.11 -17.15 -17.20
N GLU A 22 -8.81 -18.38 -16.78
CA GLU A 22 -9.72 -19.19 -15.97
C GLU A 22 -10.01 -18.51 -14.62
N HIS A 23 -8.98 -18.00 -13.94
CA HIS A 23 -9.14 -17.27 -12.68
C HIS A 23 -10.04 -16.03 -12.84
N ARG A 24 -9.78 -15.20 -13.86
CA ARG A 24 -10.60 -14.01 -14.16
C ARG A 24 -12.05 -14.39 -14.51
N LYS A 25 -12.25 -15.49 -15.23
CA LYS A 25 -13.59 -16.01 -15.52
C LYS A 25 -14.31 -16.38 -14.23
N ASN A 26 -13.65 -17.11 -13.33
CA ASN A 26 -14.23 -17.50 -12.04
C ASN A 26 -14.60 -16.28 -11.16
N ILE A 27 -13.73 -15.26 -11.11
CA ILE A 27 -14.02 -13.99 -10.42
C ILE A 27 -15.30 -13.37 -10.99
N ARG A 28 -15.38 -13.25 -12.33
CA ARG A 28 -16.52 -12.62 -13.00
C ARG A 28 -17.82 -13.39 -12.81
N GLU A 29 -17.79 -14.72 -12.91
CA GLU A 29 -18.98 -15.56 -12.71
C GLU A 29 -19.54 -15.48 -11.28
N LYS A 30 -18.66 -15.26 -10.30
CA LYS A 30 -19.03 -15.08 -8.89
C LYS A 30 -19.35 -13.63 -8.51
N GLY A 31 -19.05 -12.67 -9.39
CA GLY A 31 -19.13 -11.24 -9.08
C GLY A 31 -18.14 -10.78 -8.00
N GLU A 32 -17.00 -11.47 -7.86
CA GLU A 32 -15.96 -11.14 -6.86
C GLU A 32 -15.16 -9.89 -7.25
N ASP A 33 -15.33 -9.38 -8.47
CA ASP A 33 -14.81 -8.09 -8.93
C ASP A 33 -15.60 -6.90 -8.36
N PHE A 34 -16.81 -7.12 -7.84
CA PHE A 34 -17.55 -6.10 -7.10
C PHE A 34 -17.16 -6.13 -5.62
N ASN A 35 -16.33 -5.15 -5.22
CA ASN A 35 -15.90 -4.98 -3.84
C ASN A 35 -16.24 -3.58 -3.28
N ILE A 36 -16.94 -3.52 -2.15
CA ILE A 36 -17.39 -2.23 -1.59
C ILE A 36 -16.21 -1.33 -1.18
N PHE A 37 -15.12 -1.91 -0.69
CA PHE A 37 -13.95 -1.15 -0.25
C PHE A 37 -13.26 -0.51 -1.45
N SER A 38 -13.19 -1.21 -2.58
CA SER A 38 -12.66 -0.67 -3.83
C SER A 38 -13.56 0.41 -4.43
N VAL A 39 -14.88 0.23 -4.38
CA VAL A 39 -15.84 1.25 -4.84
C VAL A 39 -15.68 2.55 -4.04
N LEU A 40 -15.45 2.44 -2.73
CA LEU A 40 -15.23 3.58 -1.84
C LEU A 40 -13.78 4.09 -1.81
N LYS A 41 -12.86 3.45 -2.55
CA LYS A 41 -11.41 3.76 -2.57
C LYS A 41 -10.76 3.67 -1.18
N MET A 42 -11.15 2.67 -0.41
CA MET A 42 -10.71 2.45 0.98
C MET A 42 -9.84 1.20 1.16
N GLU A 43 -9.37 0.62 0.05
CA GLU A 43 -8.63 -0.65 -0.02
C GLU A 43 -7.22 -0.62 0.58
N GLU A 44 -6.67 0.57 0.83
CA GLU A 44 -5.32 0.76 1.38
C GLU A 44 -5.34 1.41 2.77
N ASP A 45 -6.52 1.70 3.32
CA ASP A 45 -6.67 2.42 4.59
C ASP A 45 -6.44 1.47 5.79
N GLU A 46 -5.18 1.42 6.25
CA GLU A 46 -4.72 0.60 7.38
C GLU A 46 -5.56 0.81 8.65
N THR A 47 -6.01 2.04 8.86
CA THR A 47 -6.68 2.45 10.10
C THR A 47 -8.17 2.18 10.01
N LYS A 48 -8.89 2.88 9.13
CA LYS A 48 -10.36 2.86 9.11
C LYS A 48 -10.92 1.60 8.48
N THR A 49 -10.24 1.05 7.47
CA THR A 49 -10.68 -0.19 6.81
C THR A 49 -10.14 -1.40 7.53
N HIS A 50 -8.82 -1.54 7.58
CA HIS A 50 -8.23 -2.81 7.99
C HIS A 50 -8.30 -3.03 9.50
N SER A 51 -7.83 -2.07 10.30
CA SER A 51 -7.93 -2.15 11.76
C SER A 51 -9.39 -2.10 12.21
N GLY A 52 -10.19 -1.21 11.62
CA GLY A 52 -11.63 -1.13 11.86
C GLY A 52 -12.37 -2.45 11.63
N MET A 53 -12.14 -3.11 10.50
CA MET A 53 -12.81 -4.38 10.17
C MET A 53 -12.35 -5.52 11.10
N ILE A 54 -11.06 -5.62 11.39
CA ILE A 54 -10.55 -6.64 12.32
C ILE A 54 -11.15 -6.41 13.71
N VAL A 55 -11.11 -5.18 14.23
CA VAL A 55 -11.68 -4.84 15.55
C VAL A 55 -13.18 -5.13 15.61
N ALA A 56 -13.93 -4.76 14.58
CA ALA A 56 -15.37 -5.00 14.52
C ALA A 56 -15.75 -6.49 14.54
N LEU A 57 -14.88 -7.37 14.00
CA LEU A 57 -15.07 -8.82 14.06
C LEU A 57 -14.53 -9.43 15.36
N LEU A 58 -13.48 -8.86 15.95
CA LEU A 58 -12.89 -9.38 17.18
C LEU A 58 -13.66 -8.99 18.44
N ASP A 59 -14.42 -7.90 18.43
CA ASP A 59 -15.15 -7.41 19.60
C ASP A 59 -16.26 -8.39 20.02
N PRO A 60 -16.16 -9.09 21.17
CA PRO A 60 -17.17 -10.06 21.61
C PRO A 60 -18.56 -9.44 21.81
N ASN A 61 -18.63 -8.13 22.03
CA ASN A 61 -19.87 -7.36 22.20
C ASN A 61 -20.26 -6.59 20.93
N GLY A 62 -19.58 -6.87 19.81
CA GLY A 62 -19.83 -6.27 18.52
C GLY A 62 -21.18 -6.66 17.94
N ASN A 63 -21.67 -5.84 17.02
CA ASN A 63 -22.95 -6.03 16.33
C ASN A 63 -22.92 -7.13 15.25
N HIS A 64 -21.87 -7.95 15.21
CA HIS A 64 -21.83 -9.14 14.38
C HIS A 64 -22.59 -10.31 15.01
N TYR A 65 -22.97 -10.25 16.30
CA TYR A 65 -23.80 -11.24 16.99
C TYR A 65 -23.23 -12.67 17.05
N HIS A 66 -21.91 -12.83 16.95
CA HIS A 66 -21.25 -14.14 17.13
C HIS A 66 -20.54 -14.27 18.49
N GLY A 67 -20.77 -13.33 19.41
CA GLY A 67 -20.13 -13.30 20.73
C GLY A 67 -18.61 -13.38 20.60
N GLN A 68 -17.98 -14.12 21.52
CA GLN A 68 -16.53 -14.33 21.52
C GLN A 68 -15.97 -15.23 20.41
N ARG A 69 -16.81 -15.88 19.58
CA ARG A 69 -16.36 -16.97 18.70
C ARG A 69 -15.35 -16.52 17.64
N PHE A 70 -15.49 -15.31 17.10
CA PHE A 70 -14.51 -14.78 16.14
C PHE A 70 -13.17 -14.49 16.82
N LEU A 71 -13.19 -13.96 18.05
CA LEU A 71 -11.99 -13.78 18.86
C LEU A 71 -11.31 -15.11 19.17
N GLU A 72 -12.06 -16.14 19.59
CA GLU A 72 -11.52 -17.49 19.83
C GLU A 72 -10.79 -18.04 18.60
N LEU A 73 -11.43 -17.95 17.42
CA LEU A 73 -10.82 -18.40 16.17
C LEU A 73 -9.55 -17.61 15.83
N PHE A 74 -9.53 -16.31 16.11
CA PHE A 74 -8.36 -15.48 15.88
C PHE A 74 -7.20 -15.84 16.81
N LEU A 75 -7.45 -15.93 18.11
CA LEU A 75 -6.44 -16.26 19.11
C LEU A 75 -5.84 -17.64 18.85
N LYS A 76 -6.67 -18.60 18.45
CA LYS A 76 -6.22 -19.93 18.02
C LYS A 76 -5.33 -19.87 16.77
N GLU A 77 -5.70 -19.09 15.76
CA GLU A 77 -4.93 -18.95 14.51
C GLU A 77 -3.55 -18.35 14.76
N ILE A 78 -3.43 -17.38 15.68
CA ILE A 78 -2.14 -16.75 16.02
C ILE A 78 -1.37 -17.48 17.13
N GLY A 79 -1.88 -18.62 17.61
CA GLY A 79 -1.25 -19.41 18.67
C GLY A 79 -1.10 -18.67 19.99
N TYR A 80 -2.09 -17.86 20.36
CA TYR A 80 -2.13 -17.20 21.66
C TYR A 80 -2.86 -18.07 22.68
N GLU A 81 -2.32 -18.21 23.89
CA GLU A 81 -2.93 -18.98 24.99
C GLU A 81 -3.94 -18.11 25.74
N TYR A 82 -5.18 -18.57 25.82
CA TYR A 82 -6.31 -17.80 26.36
C TYR A 82 -7.26 -18.62 27.24
N GLU A 83 -6.89 -19.84 27.59
CA GLU A 83 -7.73 -20.82 28.29
C GLU A 83 -8.22 -20.31 29.66
N ASP A 84 -7.44 -19.46 30.32
CA ASP A 84 -7.77 -18.86 31.62
C ASP A 84 -8.55 -17.52 31.51
N GLU A 85 -8.88 -17.08 30.29
CA GLU A 85 -9.50 -15.78 30.05
C GLU A 85 -11.02 -15.89 29.84
N ASN A 86 -11.77 -14.95 30.42
CA ASN A 86 -13.17 -14.76 30.07
C ASN A 86 -13.30 -13.88 28.83
N LEU A 87 -13.36 -14.51 27.66
CA LEU A 87 -13.35 -13.80 26.38
C LEU A 87 -14.56 -12.89 26.17
N ILE A 88 -15.72 -13.10 26.81
CA ILE A 88 -16.88 -12.20 26.72
C ILE A 88 -16.54 -10.79 27.25
N LEU A 89 -15.63 -10.71 28.22
CA LEU A 89 -15.24 -9.47 28.88
C LEU A 89 -14.01 -8.80 28.24
N VAL A 90 -13.46 -9.38 27.17
CA VAL A 90 -12.34 -8.80 26.42
C VAL A 90 -12.76 -7.50 25.76
N LYS A 91 -11.86 -6.52 25.79
CA LYS A 91 -12.06 -5.21 25.15
C LYS A 91 -11.12 -5.06 23.98
N VAL A 92 -11.67 -4.90 22.78
CA VAL A 92 -10.91 -4.69 21.56
C VAL A 92 -11.09 -3.24 21.11
N LYS A 93 -10.01 -2.57 20.73
CA LYS A 93 -10.04 -1.16 20.29
C LYS A 93 -9.13 -0.96 19.09
N ALA A 94 -9.60 -0.16 18.14
CA ALA A 94 -8.74 0.44 17.12
C ALA A 94 -8.09 1.71 17.70
N GLU A 95 -6.88 2.03 17.24
CA GLU A 95 -6.19 3.31 17.49
C GLU A 95 -6.07 3.67 18.99
N HIS A 96 -5.38 2.83 19.76
CA HIS A 96 -5.11 3.13 21.16
C HIS A 96 -3.97 4.16 21.30
N ASN A 97 -4.36 5.41 21.58
CA ASN A 97 -3.45 6.54 21.76
C ASN A 97 -2.60 6.41 23.06
N LEU A 98 -1.28 6.35 22.90
CA LEU A 98 -0.27 6.32 23.96
C LEU A 98 0.30 7.72 24.29
N GLY A 99 -0.22 8.77 23.66
CA GLY A 99 0.24 10.15 23.80
C GLY A 99 1.15 10.61 22.66
N LYS A 100 1.56 11.88 22.71
CA LYS A 100 2.45 12.49 21.71
C LYS A 100 3.82 11.82 21.74
N ILE A 101 4.43 11.69 20.56
CA ILE A 101 5.81 11.19 20.43
C ILE A 101 6.78 12.33 20.79
N PRO A 102 7.64 12.17 21.81
CA PRO A 102 8.65 13.16 22.18
C PRO A 102 9.85 13.13 21.21
N GLU A 103 10.76 14.10 21.33
CA GLU A 103 11.92 14.27 20.43
C GLU A 103 12.88 13.06 20.40
N ASP A 104 12.95 12.28 21.49
CA ASP A 104 13.79 11.08 21.56
C ASP A 104 13.15 9.85 20.87
N TYR A 105 11.86 9.92 20.51
CA TYR A 105 11.06 8.85 19.93
C TYR A 105 10.95 7.58 20.80
N LEU A 106 11.09 7.68 22.12
CA LEU A 106 11.09 6.52 23.03
C LEU A 106 9.74 6.21 23.69
N SER A 107 8.72 7.06 23.53
CA SER A 107 7.36 6.84 24.05
C SER A 107 6.27 7.45 23.16
N GLY A 108 4.99 7.17 23.45
CA GLY A 108 3.85 7.68 22.69
C GLY A 108 3.54 6.94 21.38
N GLY A 109 2.69 7.53 20.55
CA GLY A 109 2.15 6.92 19.33
C GLY A 109 0.74 6.37 19.52
N SER A 110 0.29 5.52 18.59
CA SER A 110 -1.03 4.90 18.62
C SER A 110 -0.93 3.44 18.18
N ILE A 111 -1.33 2.50 19.03
CA ILE A 111 -1.37 1.07 18.68
C ILE A 111 -2.61 0.85 17.79
N ASP A 112 -2.41 0.28 16.61
CA ASP A 112 -3.48 0.14 15.61
C ASP A 112 -4.64 -0.74 16.10
N ILE A 113 -4.32 -1.89 16.70
CA ILE A 113 -5.32 -2.78 17.30
C ILE A 113 -4.83 -3.23 18.68
N LEU A 114 -5.67 -3.02 19.68
CA LEU A 114 -5.38 -3.41 21.06
C LEU A 114 -6.48 -4.31 21.61
N ILE A 115 -6.09 -5.49 22.10
CA ILE A 115 -6.97 -6.47 22.76
C ILE A 115 -6.55 -6.50 24.22
N ASN A 116 -7.45 -6.11 25.14
CA ASN A 116 -7.20 -6.18 26.58
C ASN A 116 -8.03 -7.30 27.20
N PHE A 117 -7.35 -8.16 27.93
CA PHE A 117 -7.95 -9.26 28.66
C PHE A 117 -8.32 -8.85 30.09
N PRO A 118 -9.34 -9.49 30.70
CA PRO A 118 -9.73 -9.24 32.08
C PRO A 118 -8.62 -9.52 33.09
N SER A 119 -7.72 -10.46 32.81
CA SER A 119 -6.55 -10.77 33.65
C SER A 119 -5.56 -9.61 33.78
N GLY A 120 -5.65 -8.60 32.92
CA GLY A 120 -4.65 -7.54 32.78
C GLY A 120 -3.70 -7.75 31.61
N LYS A 121 -3.62 -8.95 31.03
CA LYS A 121 -2.83 -9.21 29.82
C LYS A 121 -3.34 -8.42 28.61
N ALA A 122 -2.51 -8.27 27.60
CA ALA A 122 -2.88 -7.62 26.35
C ALA A 122 -2.20 -8.21 25.11
N ILE A 123 -2.81 -7.94 23.96
CA ILE A 123 -2.19 -8.10 22.65
C ILE A 123 -2.21 -6.72 21.98
N ALA A 124 -1.03 -6.24 21.60
CA ALA A 124 -0.85 -5.05 20.76
C ALA A 124 -0.49 -5.50 19.35
N ILE A 125 -1.19 -4.99 18.34
CA ILE A 125 -0.93 -5.30 16.93
C ILE A 125 -0.65 -3.99 16.20
N GLU A 126 0.51 -3.91 15.55
CA GLU A 126 0.82 -2.91 14.53
C GLU A 126 0.39 -3.46 13.18
N ASN A 127 -0.42 -2.71 12.43
CA ASN A 127 -1.02 -3.14 11.17
C ASN A 127 -0.40 -2.42 9.97
N LYS A 128 0.12 -3.18 9.00
CA LYS A 128 0.77 -2.65 7.79
C LYS A 128 0.19 -3.26 6.52
N ILE A 129 -0.33 -2.41 5.66
CA ILE A 129 -0.73 -2.71 4.30
C ILE A 129 0.27 -2.08 3.32
N LYS A 130 0.56 -0.78 3.49
CA LYS A 130 1.45 -0.02 2.60
C LYS A 130 2.30 1.06 3.29
N ALA A 131 1.94 1.51 4.48
CA ALA A 131 2.70 2.55 5.17
C ALA A 131 4.08 2.02 5.60
N GLY A 132 5.07 2.90 5.56
CA GLY A 132 6.38 2.61 6.14
C GLY A 132 6.36 2.66 7.66
N ASP A 133 7.38 2.07 8.28
CA ASP A 133 7.52 2.13 9.73
C ASP A 133 7.95 3.52 10.22
N GLN A 134 7.39 3.91 11.37
CA GLN A 134 7.89 5.07 12.09
C GLN A 134 9.15 4.71 12.90
N LYS A 135 9.97 5.72 13.22
CA LYS A 135 11.17 5.56 14.07
C LYS A 135 10.77 4.96 15.41
N ASN A 136 11.44 3.92 15.87
CA ASN A 136 11.23 3.24 17.16
C ASN A 136 9.79 2.75 17.44
N GLN A 137 8.94 2.59 16.40
CA GLN A 137 7.51 2.32 16.60
C GLN A 137 7.24 1.02 17.34
N MET A 138 7.83 -0.08 16.87
CA MET A 138 7.70 -1.39 17.51
C MET A 138 8.22 -1.34 18.96
N TYR A 139 9.35 -0.67 19.19
CA TYR A 139 9.89 -0.48 20.53
C TYR A 139 8.93 0.25 21.47
N ARG A 140 8.30 1.35 21.02
CA ARG A 140 7.34 2.06 21.87
C ARG A 140 6.16 1.19 22.26
N TYR A 141 5.66 0.38 21.32
CA TYR A 141 4.47 -0.44 21.55
C TYR A 141 4.77 -1.67 22.39
N SER A 142 6.00 -2.18 22.38
CA SER A 142 6.42 -3.23 23.31
C SER A 142 6.50 -2.77 24.76
N LEU A 143 6.54 -1.46 25.03
CA LEU A 143 6.50 -0.92 26.40
C LEU A 143 5.09 -0.95 27.01
N TYR A 144 4.04 -1.05 26.19
CA TYR A 144 2.67 -1.10 26.69
C TYR A 144 2.49 -2.36 27.54
N LYS A 145 2.25 -2.19 28.85
CA LYS A 145 2.16 -3.29 29.85
C LYS A 145 3.37 -4.24 29.92
N GLY A 146 4.49 -3.93 29.25
CA GLY A 146 5.72 -4.73 29.31
C GLY A 146 5.48 -6.23 29.02
N ALA A 147 5.91 -7.09 29.94
CA ALA A 147 5.81 -8.55 29.79
C ALA A 147 4.36 -9.08 29.74
N ASP A 148 3.37 -8.30 30.21
CA ASP A 148 1.96 -8.68 30.17
C ASP A 148 1.30 -8.35 28.82
N SER A 149 2.03 -7.76 27.86
CA SER A 149 1.55 -7.51 26.51
C SER A 149 2.37 -8.25 25.47
N ARG A 150 1.71 -9.01 24.61
CA ARG A 150 2.35 -9.61 23.43
C ARG A 150 2.22 -8.67 22.24
N LEU A 151 3.34 -8.39 21.58
CA LEU A 151 3.39 -7.51 20.42
C LEU A 151 3.38 -8.32 19.12
N TYR A 152 2.48 -7.96 18.21
CA TYR A 152 2.39 -8.56 16.89
C TYR A 152 2.59 -7.49 15.80
N TYR A 153 3.30 -7.86 14.75
CA TYR A 153 3.43 -7.08 13.53
C TYR A 153 2.64 -7.78 12.42
N LEU A 154 1.50 -7.21 12.06
CA LEU A 154 0.61 -7.71 11.02
C LEU A 154 0.94 -7.03 9.69
N ASN A 155 1.31 -7.80 8.68
CA ASN A 155 1.53 -7.29 7.33
C ASN A 155 1.07 -8.25 6.23
N LEU A 156 1.29 -7.91 4.95
CA LEU A 156 0.76 -8.73 3.85
C LEU A 156 1.42 -10.11 3.73
N TYR A 157 2.76 -10.20 3.83
CA TYR A 157 3.50 -11.40 3.42
C TYR A 157 4.53 -11.94 4.43
N GLY A 158 4.63 -11.35 5.61
CA GLY A 158 5.53 -11.77 6.69
C GLY A 158 6.86 -11.03 6.71
N GLU A 159 6.95 -9.84 6.12
CA GLU A 159 8.16 -9.02 6.19
C GLU A 159 8.47 -8.62 7.64
N LYS A 160 9.76 -8.47 7.96
CA LYS A 160 10.16 -7.95 9.27
C LYS A 160 9.97 -6.43 9.32
N PRO A 161 9.67 -5.85 10.51
CA PRO A 161 9.81 -4.43 10.72
C PRO A 161 11.21 -3.94 10.32
N THR A 162 11.29 -2.73 9.81
CA THR A 162 12.56 -2.09 9.48
C THR A 162 13.40 -1.89 10.75
N LYS A 163 14.73 -1.92 10.61
CA LYS A 163 15.67 -1.66 11.72
C LYS A 163 15.40 -0.34 12.45
N LYS A 164 14.91 0.66 11.73
CA LYS A 164 14.55 1.98 12.26
C LYS A 164 13.38 1.91 13.26
N SER A 165 12.50 0.92 13.13
CA SER A 165 11.33 0.71 14.01
C SER A 165 11.67 -0.03 15.30
N LEU A 166 12.69 -0.89 15.27
CA LEU A 166 12.99 -1.85 16.33
C LEU A 166 13.75 -1.26 17.52
N TYR A 167 14.61 -0.25 17.31
CA TYR A 167 15.51 0.28 18.34
C TYR A 167 16.34 -0.82 19.04
N LYS A 168 15.93 -1.28 20.22
CA LYS A 168 16.58 -2.33 21.04
C LYS A 168 15.88 -3.70 20.93
N LEU A 169 14.76 -3.79 20.23
CA LEU A 169 14.04 -5.04 20.06
C LEU A 169 14.78 -6.03 19.16
N SER A 170 14.63 -7.29 19.50
CA SER A 170 15.08 -8.46 18.76
C SER A 170 13.88 -9.23 18.21
N ASP A 171 14.14 -10.22 17.35
CA ASP A 171 13.09 -11.09 16.77
C ASP A 171 12.31 -11.90 17.83
N LYS A 172 12.71 -11.88 19.11
CA LYS A 172 12.01 -12.59 20.20
C LYS A 172 10.98 -11.72 20.92
N ASP A 173 11.00 -10.40 20.68
CA ASP A 173 10.18 -9.44 21.42
C ASP A 173 8.84 -9.15 20.73
N TYR A 174 8.62 -9.72 19.55
CA TYR A 174 7.38 -9.61 18.79
C TYR A 174 7.19 -10.81 17.87
N ASP A 175 5.95 -11.07 17.49
CA ASP A 175 5.59 -12.09 16.50
C ASP A 175 5.14 -11.44 15.19
N ILE A 176 5.34 -12.14 14.08
CA ILE A 176 4.86 -11.69 12.76
C ILE A 176 3.65 -12.53 12.38
N ILE A 177 2.53 -11.85 12.16
CA ILE A 177 1.33 -12.46 11.56
C ILE A 177 1.08 -11.80 10.21
N THR A 178 0.28 -12.46 9.38
CA THR A 178 0.11 -12.00 8.00
C THR A 178 -1.34 -12.02 7.57
N TYR A 179 -1.68 -11.10 6.68
CA TYR A 179 -2.95 -11.13 5.98
C TYR A 179 -3.09 -12.38 5.12
N LYS A 180 -2.03 -12.74 4.37
CA LYS A 180 -2.06 -13.86 3.43
C LYS A 180 -2.32 -15.21 4.09
N THR A 181 -1.80 -15.43 5.30
CA THR A 181 -2.00 -16.69 6.02
C THR A 181 -3.02 -16.53 7.14
N HIS A 182 -2.64 -15.85 8.22
CA HIS A 182 -3.40 -15.83 9.46
C HIS A 182 -4.77 -15.17 9.30
N VAL A 183 -4.85 -13.96 8.73
CA VAL A 183 -6.16 -13.28 8.58
C VAL A 183 -7.05 -14.01 7.59
N LEU A 184 -6.55 -14.47 6.45
CA LEU A 184 -7.36 -15.23 5.50
C LEU A 184 -7.90 -16.54 6.11
N ASN A 185 -7.06 -17.33 6.78
CA ASN A 185 -7.47 -18.55 7.46
C ASN A 185 -8.51 -18.27 8.55
N TRP A 186 -8.28 -17.22 9.36
CA TRP A 186 -9.22 -16.78 10.38
C TRP A 186 -10.58 -16.42 9.79
N LEU A 187 -10.62 -15.61 8.71
CA LEU A 187 -11.87 -15.24 8.04
C LEU A 187 -12.56 -16.45 7.40
N GLU A 188 -11.81 -17.41 6.87
CA GLU A 188 -12.35 -18.68 6.36
C GLU A 188 -13.01 -19.49 7.48
N ASN A 189 -12.35 -19.61 8.64
CA ASN A 189 -12.92 -20.26 9.81
C ASN A 189 -14.16 -19.51 10.36
N CYS A 190 -14.16 -18.17 10.33
CA CYS A 190 -15.33 -17.38 10.69
C CYS A 190 -16.52 -17.70 9.77
N LEU A 191 -16.30 -17.82 8.45
CA LEU A 191 -17.36 -18.15 7.50
C LEU A 191 -17.97 -19.54 7.73
N LEU A 192 -17.24 -20.48 8.32
CA LEU A 192 -17.77 -21.82 8.65
C LEU A 192 -18.81 -21.78 9.78
N ILE A 193 -18.76 -20.79 10.66
CA ILE A 193 -19.68 -20.67 11.81
C ILE A 193 -20.78 -19.64 11.59
N VAL A 194 -20.68 -18.83 10.54
CA VAL A 194 -21.66 -17.78 10.21
C VAL A 194 -22.86 -18.37 9.48
N LYS A 195 -24.05 -17.87 9.79
CA LYS A 195 -25.28 -18.25 9.10
C LYS A 195 -25.19 -17.89 7.60
N PRO A 196 -25.38 -18.85 6.68
CA PRO A 196 -25.45 -18.57 5.24
C PRO A 196 -26.57 -17.56 4.90
N GLY A 197 -26.28 -16.64 3.99
CA GLY A 197 -27.14 -15.54 3.57
C GLY A 197 -27.19 -14.34 4.53
N SER A 198 -26.44 -14.35 5.63
CA SER A 198 -26.45 -13.23 6.59
C SER A 198 -25.63 -12.03 6.10
N ILE A 199 -25.96 -10.84 6.64
CA ILE A 199 -25.21 -9.60 6.35
C ILE A 199 -23.73 -9.75 6.77
N VAL A 200 -23.47 -10.42 7.90
CA VAL A 200 -22.12 -10.68 8.42
C VAL A 200 -21.33 -11.57 7.45
N GLU A 201 -21.97 -12.59 6.87
CA GLU A 201 -21.32 -13.43 5.86
C GLU A 201 -20.85 -12.60 4.66
N ASN A 202 -21.71 -11.71 4.16
CA ASN A 202 -21.37 -10.85 3.03
C ASN A 202 -20.23 -9.88 3.38
N ALA A 203 -20.25 -9.27 4.57
CA ALA A 203 -19.17 -8.39 5.02
C ALA A 203 -17.83 -9.14 5.12
N ILE A 204 -17.82 -10.34 5.69
CA ILE A 204 -16.61 -11.17 5.78
C ILE A 204 -16.14 -11.61 4.39
N LYS A 205 -17.04 -12.00 3.48
CA LYS A 205 -16.67 -12.34 2.09
C LYS A 205 -16.05 -11.15 1.36
N GLN A 206 -16.63 -9.95 1.49
CA GLN A 206 -16.12 -8.72 0.90
C GLN A 206 -14.73 -8.38 1.44
N TYR A 207 -14.51 -8.48 2.75
CA TYR A 207 -13.19 -8.25 3.33
C TYR A 207 -12.19 -9.33 2.90
N ARG A 208 -12.58 -10.60 2.89
CA ARG A 208 -11.72 -11.70 2.43
C ARG A 208 -11.29 -11.53 0.97
N ILE A 209 -12.20 -11.10 0.09
CA ILE A 209 -11.89 -10.79 -1.32
C ILE A 209 -10.90 -9.63 -1.41
N LEU A 210 -11.12 -8.56 -0.64
CA LEU A 210 -10.18 -7.44 -0.55
C LEU A 210 -8.78 -7.93 -0.16
N ILE A 211 -8.68 -8.74 0.90
CA ILE A 211 -7.39 -9.30 1.34
C ILE A 211 -6.76 -10.16 0.24
N LYS A 212 -7.52 -11.05 -0.41
CA LYS A 212 -7.00 -11.88 -1.52
C LYS A 212 -6.46 -11.01 -2.67
N ASN A 213 -7.13 -9.90 -2.99
CA ASN A 213 -6.66 -8.98 -4.02
C ASN A 213 -5.35 -8.30 -3.61
N LEU A 214 -5.25 -7.82 -2.36
CA LEU A 214 -4.03 -7.20 -1.83
C LEU A 214 -2.86 -8.18 -1.74
N THR A 215 -3.13 -9.46 -1.48
CA THR A 215 -2.10 -10.49 -1.38
C THR A 215 -1.83 -11.23 -2.70
N HIS A 216 -2.51 -10.86 -3.79
CA HIS A 216 -2.50 -11.57 -5.07
C HIS A 216 -2.81 -13.07 -4.96
N THR A 217 -3.67 -13.43 -4.02
CA THR A 217 -4.10 -14.80 -3.76
C THR A 217 -5.18 -15.21 -4.75
N MET A 218 -5.01 -16.38 -5.37
CA MET A 218 -5.97 -16.94 -6.31
C MET A 218 -6.83 -18.03 -5.66
N ASP A 219 -7.69 -18.68 -6.47
CA ASP A 219 -8.21 -19.99 -6.10
C ASP A 219 -7.04 -20.97 -5.85
N ASN A 220 -7.07 -21.70 -4.73
CA ASN A 220 -5.96 -22.57 -4.30
C ASN A 220 -5.51 -23.56 -5.39
N ASN A 221 -6.44 -24.11 -6.18
CA ASN A 221 -6.08 -25.07 -7.23
C ASN A 221 -5.37 -24.38 -8.40
N LEU A 222 -5.78 -23.17 -8.75
CA LEU A 222 -5.14 -22.39 -9.80
C LEU A 222 -3.79 -21.84 -9.34
N GLU A 223 -3.68 -21.41 -8.08
CA GLU A 223 -2.41 -20.93 -7.49
C GLU A 223 -1.36 -22.04 -7.45
N VAL A 224 -1.73 -23.25 -7.00
CA VAL A 224 -0.83 -24.42 -7.02
C VAL A 224 -0.39 -24.76 -8.44
N LYS A 225 -1.31 -24.75 -9.42
CA LYS A 225 -0.98 -24.98 -10.83
C LYS A 225 0.00 -23.92 -11.36
N LEU A 226 -0.25 -22.64 -11.07
CA LEU A 226 0.60 -21.53 -11.52
C LEU A 226 1.99 -21.61 -10.90
N ASN A 227 2.08 -21.84 -9.59
CA ASN A 227 3.36 -21.97 -8.88
C ASN A 227 4.17 -23.15 -9.42
N LYS A 228 3.54 -24.32 -9.60
CA LYS A 228 4.21 -25.49 -10.18
C LYS A 228 4.70 -25.23 -11.61
N LEU A 229 3.92 -24.51 -12.41
CA LEU A 229 4.32 -24.12 -13.76
C LEU A 229 5.54 -23.18 -13.75
N ILE A 230 5.58 -22.21 -12.83
CA ILE A 230 6.72 -21.31 -12.62
C ILE A 230 7.95 -22.08 -12.13
N GLU A 231 7.79 -22.98 -11.15
CA GLU A 231 8.86 -23.82 -10.60
C GLU A 231 9.51 -24.70 -11.68
N ASN A 232 8.70 -25.25 -12.60
CA ASN A 232 9.19 -26.04 -13.71
C ASN A 232 9.89 -25.20 -14.81
N ASN A 233 9.74 -23.88 -14.78
CA ASN A 233 10.25 -22.94 -15.78
C ASN A 233 10.97 -21.73 -15.14
N LEU A 234 11.69 -21.93 -14.03
CA LEU A 234 12.29 -20.85 -13.24
C LEU A 234 13.23 -19.94 -14.04
N LYS A 235 13.95 -20.48 -15.03
CA LYS A 235 14.88 -19.70 -15.87
C LYS A 235 14.11 -18.74 -16.77
N GLU A 236 13.10 -19.24 -17.45
CA GLU A 236 12.20 -18.49 -18.31
C GLU A 236 11.42 -17.45 -17.50
N ALA A 237 10.87 -17.84 -16.34
CA ALA A 237 10.15 -16.94 -15.44
C ALA A 237 11.05 -15.79 -14.94
N LYS A 238 12.29 -16.08 -14.53
CA LYS A 238 13.27 -15.06 -14.14
C LYS A 238 13.60 -14.13 -15.31
N TYR A 239 13.73 -14.67 -16.52
CA TYR A 239 13.99 -13.88 -17.71
C TYR A 239 12.83 -12.93 -18.03
N ILE A 240 11.59 -13.44 -18.07
CA ILE A 240 10.36 -12.65 -18.22
C ILE A 240 10.30 -11.56 -17.16
N HIS A 241 10.49 -11.90 -15.88
CA HIS A 241 10.48 -10.92 -14.79
C HIS A 241 11.49 -9.78 -15.01
N SER A 242 12.70 -10.10 -15.44
CA SER A 242 13.73 -9.08 -15.70
C SER A 242 13.37 -8.15 -16.87
N HIS A 243 12.80 -8.70 -17.95
CA HIS A 243 12.39 -7.93 -19.13
C HIS A 243 11.10 -7.15 -18.89
N PHE A 244 10.17 -7.69 -18.10
CA PHE A 244 9.00 -6.98 -17.61
C PHE A 244 9.40 -5.74 -16.82
N ARG A 245 10.34 -5.87 -15.87
CA ARG A 245 10.86 -4.72 -15.11
C ARG A 245 11.44 -3.62 -16.01
N LYS A 246 12.19 -4.01 -17.06
CA LYS A 246 12.74 -3.08 -18.04
C LYS A 246 11.64 -2.40 -18.85
N ALA A 247 10.67 -3.16 -19.37
CA ALA A 247 9.55 -2.63 -20.15
C ALA A 247 8.75 -1.60 -19.36
N VAL A 248 8.41 -1.91 -18.11
CA VAL A 248 7.72 -0.99 -17.19
C VAL A 248 8.55 0.29 -16.95
N SER A 249 9.86 0.16 -16.71
CA SER A 249 10.74 1.32 -16.54
C SER A 249 10.77 2.20 -17.79
N ASN A 250 10.82 1.60 -18.99
CA ASN A 250 10.89 2.34 -20.25
C ASN A 250 9.61 3.14 -20.52
N ILE A 251 8.43 2.59 -20.22
CA ILE A 251 7.15 3.32 -20.38
C ILE A 251 7.14 4.55 -19.48
N ARG A 252 7.55 4.38 -18.22
CA ARG A 252 7.64 5.47 -17.24
C ARG A 252 8.66 6.53 -17.66
N GLU A 253 9.81 6.10 -18.14
CA GLU A 253 10.88 7.00 -18.59
C GLU A 253 10.45 7.80 -19.82
N LYS A 254 9.75 7.17 -20.76
CA LYS A 254 9.18 7.84 -21.93
C LYS A 254 8.24 8.97 -21.52
N LEU A 255 7.33 8.73 -20.56
CA LEU A 255 6.46 9.78 -20.04
C LEU A 255 7.26 10.90 -19.34
N ARG A 256 8.23 10.54 -18.49
CA ARG A 256 9.08 11.50 -17.77
C ARG A 256 9.82 12.45 -18.72
N ILE A 257 10.42 11.90 -19.77
CA ILE A 257 11.15 12.67 -20.78
C ILE A 257 10.17 13.57 -21.54
N ALA A 258 9.05 13.03 -22.03
CA ALA A 258 8.06 13.81 -22.78
C ALA A 258 7.52 14.99 -21.97
N VAL A 259 7.17 14.79 -20.69
CA VAL A 259 6.74 15.88 -19.80
C VAL A 259 7.84 16.92 -19.61
N CYS A 260 9.09 16.50 -19.40
CA CYS A 260 10.21 17.41 -19.21
C CYS A 260 10.48 18.26 -20.46
N GLU A 261 10.40 17.66 -21.64
CA GLU A 261 10.57 18.35 -22.93
C GLU A 261 9.41 19.32 -23.17
N GLU A 262 8.17 18.89 -22.92
CA GLU A 262 6.99 19.71 -23.18
C GLU A 262 6.90 20.94 -22.27
N ILE A 263 7.30 20.83 -20.99
CA ILE A 263 7.42 22.01 -20.10
C ILE A 263 8.35 23.07 -20.72
N ASN A 264 9.49 22.65 -21.27
CA ASN A 264 10.46 23.56 -21.87
C ASN A 264 9.96 24.12 -23.21
N ASN A 265 9.19 23.35 -23.98
CA ASN A 265 8.59 23.81 -25.24
C ASN A 265 7.55 24.92 -25.01
N ARG A 266 6.77 24.83 -23.92
CA ARG A 266 5.71 25.80 -23.60
C ARG A 266 6.21 27.13 -23.02
N LYS A 267 7.51 27.28 -22.79
CA LYS A 267 8.15 28.52 -22.29
C LYS A 267 7.44 29.08 -21.05
N LEU A 268 7.24 28.22 -20.06
CA LEU A 268 6.71 28.64 -18.76
C LEU A 268 7.73 29.52 -18.01
N ASP A 269 7.30 30.15 -16.92
CA ASP A 269 8.16 30.92 -15.97
C ASP A 269 9.21 30.04 -15.24
N VAL A 270 9.34 28.78 -15.65
CA VAL A 270 10.26 27.77 -15.12
C VAL A 270 10.96 27.02 -16.25
N THR A 271 12.19 26.56 -15.98
CA THR A 271 12.90 25.61 -16.85
C THR A 271 12.92 24.23 -16.21
N ALA A 272 12.49 23.21 -16.95
CA ALA A 272 12.53 21.82 -16.50
C ALA A 272 13.87 21.16 -16.82
N ARG A 273 14.38 20.38 -15.87
CA ARG A 273 15.52 19.48 -16.07
C ARG A 273 15.23 18.11 -15.47
N PRO A 274 15.78 17.03 -16.04
CA PRO A 274 15.65 15.71 -15.45
C PRO A 274 16.32 15.67 -14.06
N GLY A 275 15.61 15.07 -13.09
CA GLY A 275 16.19 14.59 -11.84
C GLY A 275 16.67 13.15 -11.99
N ASN A 276 16.49 12.35 -10.94
CA ASN A 276 16.78 10.92 -11.02
C ASN A 276 15.86 10.22 -12.05
N ASP A 277 16.42 9.29 -12.81
CA ASP A 277 15.68 8.45 -13.74
C ASP A 277 14.78 7.42 -13.01
N THR A 278 13.98 6.69 -13.79
CA THR A 278 13.04 5.68 -13.28
C THR A 278 13.68 4.44 -12.67
N SER A 279 15.01 4.30 -12.71
CA SER A 279 15.72 3.23 -12.00
C SER A 279 15.83 3.51 -10.49
N HIS A 280 15.68 4.77 -10.08
CA HIS A 280 15.68 5.20 -8.69
C HIS A 280 14.28 5.14 -8.07
N VAL A 281 14.20 4.91 -6.75
CA VAL A 281 12.92 4.89 -6.02
C VAL A 281 12.22 6.24 -6.14
N TYR A 282 12.96 7.32 -5.95
CA TYR A 282 12.48 8.68 -6.11
C TYR A 282 13.01 9.21 -7.45
N SER A 283 12.14 9.26 -8.45
CA SER A 283 12.45 9.72 -9.82
C SER A 283 11.69 11.00 -10.10
N GLN A 284 12.41 12.04 -10.54
CA GLN A 284 11.88 13.40 -10.60
C GLN A 284 12.11 14.10 -11.93
N ILE A 285 11.35 15.19 -12.10
CA ILE A 285 11.69 16.33 -12.92
C ILE A 285 11.81 17.52 -11.98
N TRP A 286 12.90 18.28 -12.09
CA TRP A 286 13.12 19.48 -11.29
C TRP A 286 12.84 20.72 -12.13
N LEU A 287 12.15 21.70 -11.57
CA LEU A 287 11.87 22.97 -12.24
C LEU A 287 12.68 24.08 -11.55
N ASN A 288 13.50 24.78 -12.33
CA ASN A 288 14.24 25.95 -11.86
C ASN A 288 13.41 27.21 -12.19
N SER A 289 13.22 28.08 -11.20
CA SER A 289 12.66 29.42 -11.39
C SER A 289 13.69 30.46 -10.93
N GLU A 290 13.79 31.59 -11.64
CA GLU A 290 14.58 32.74 -11.19
C GLU A 290 13.91 33.51 -10.04
N LYS A 291 12.58 33.41 -9.88
CA LYS A 291 11.79 34.10 -8.84
C LYS A 291 11.68 33.32 -7.53
N LEU A 292 12.03 32.04 -7.51
CA LEU A 292 12.34 31.31 -6.27
C LEU A 292 13.67 31.86 -5.71
N HIS A 293 13.65 33.11 -5.23
CA HIS A 293 14.80 33.86 -4.74
C HIS A 293 15.41 33.30 -3.45
N VAL A 294 14.82 32.25 -2.89
CA VAL A 294 15.32 31.59 -1.68
C VAL A 294 16.22 30.44 -2.09
N LYS A 295 17.48 30.51 -1.64
CA LYS A 295 18.39 29.38 -1.64
C LYS A 295 17.68 28.15 -1.05
N ASP A 296 17.85 26.99 -1.68
CA ASP A 296 17.37 25.69 -1.20
C ASP A 296 15.87 25.36 -1.37
N LEU A 297 15.12 26.19 -2.10
CA LEU A 297 13.76 25.88 -2.59
C LEU A 297 13.72 25.56 -4.08
N GLN A 298 12.90 24.59 -4.47
CA GLN A 298 12.75 24.18 -5.86
C GLN A 298 11.37 23.55 -6.09
N PHE A 299 10.71 23.83 -7.23
CA PHE A 299 9.58 23.02 -7.64
C PHE A 299 10.05 21.68 -8.22
N GLY A 300 9.28 20.62 -8.00
CA GLY A 300 9.57 19.32 -8.57
C GLY A 300 8.34 18.46 -8.79
N LEU A 301 8.44 17.61 -9.80
CA LEU A 301 7.50 16.52 -10.03
C LEU A 301 8.13 15.20 -9.59
N GLU A 302 7.35 14.37 -8.92
CA GLU A 302 7.67 13.00 -8.49
C GLU A 302 6.33 12.25 -8.42
N SER A 303 6.14 10.94 -8.61
CA SER A 303 7.01 9.77 -8.55
C SER A 303 7.09 9.01 -9.87
N PHE A 304 7.93 9.44 -10.82
CA PHE A 304 7.97 8.84 -12.16
C PHE A 304 8.37 7.36 -12.18
N SER A 305 9.08 6.88 -11.16
CA SER A 305 9.44 5.46 -11.01
C SER A 305 8.23 4.56 -10.73
N GLY A 306 7.05 5.13 -10.43
CA GLY A 306 5.88 4.41 -9.90
C GLY A 306 6.11 3.86 -8.48
N LYS A 307 7.11 4.37 -7.77
CA LYS A 307 7.49 4.03 -6.39
C LYS A 307 7.84 5.32 -5.63
N GLY A 308 8.20 5.20 -4.36
CA GLY A 308 8.65 6.35 -3.57
C GLY A 308 7.49 7.05 -2.89
N HIS A 309 7.51 8.38 -2.86
CA HIS A 309 6.47 9.13 -2.16
C HIS A 309 5.11 8.98 -2.85
N ASN A 310 4.07 9.24 -2.07
CA ASN A 310 2.69 9.25 -2.54
C ASN A 310 2.24 7.96 -3.26
N HIS A 311 2.85 6.82 -2.90
CA HIS A 311 2.52 5.50 -3.41
C HIS A 311 2.58 5.39 -4.96
N GLY A 312 3.52 6.12 -5.58
CA GLY A 312 3.70 6.11 -7.04
C GLY A 312 2.69 6.98 -7.80
N ARG A 313 1.81 7.70 -7.09
CA ARG A 313 1.05 8.82 -7.68
C ARG A 313 2.01 9.96 -8.03
N ILE A 314 1.79 10.54 -9.20
CA ILE A 314 2.52 11.72 -9.64
C ILE A 314 1.91 12.94 -8.93
N PHE A 315 2.77 13.82 -8.47
CA PHE A 315 2.47 15.09 -7.86
C PHE A 315 3.46 16.15 -8.34
N ILE A 316 3.05 17.40 -8.31
CA ILE A 316 3.88 18.60 -8.39
C ILE A 316 3.96 19.19 -6.98
N GLY A 317 5.09 19.77 -6.60
CA GLY A 317 5.20 20.39 -5.28
C GLY A 317 6.41 21.28 -5.11
N VAL A 318 6.45 21.93 -3.95
CA VAL A 318 7.62 22.66 -3.48
C VAL A 318 8.50 21.70 -2.68
N PHE A 319 9.76 21.61 -3.07
CA PHE A 319 10.80 20.88 -2.37
C PHE A 319 11.64 21.84 -1.53
N ASP A 320 11.70 21.57 -0.23
CA ASP A 320 12.48 22.31 0.76
C ASP A 320 13.62 21.43 1.28
N ARG A 321 14.87 21.79 0.93
CA ARG A 321 16.05 21.03 1.40
C ARG A 321 16.34 21.25 2.88
N GLU A 322 16.03 22.42 3.41
CA GLU A 322 16.28 22.77 4.82
C GLU A 322 15.21 22.14 5.72
N LYS A 323 14.01 21.94 5.18
CA LYS A 323 12.84 21.32 5.85
C LYS A 323 12.29 22.15 7.00
N GLU A 324 12.46 23.46 6.93
CA GLU A 324 12.15 24.39 8.00
C GLU A 324 10.87 25.18 7.72
N LYS A 325 10.40 25.22 6.47
CA LYS A 325 9.34 26.14 6.07
C LYS A 325 7.95 25.51 6.11
N GLU A 326 7.02 26.25 6.69
CA GLU A 326 5.59 26.04 6.53
C GLU A 326 5.09 26.84 5.32
N TYR A 327 4.18 26.25 4.55
CA TYR A 327 3.61 26.85 3.35
C TYR A 327 2.12 27.01 3.53
N GLU A 328 1.61 28.18 3.14
CA GLU A 328 0.18 28.43 3.09
C GLU A 328 -0.45 27.62 1.95
N ILE A 329 -1.55 26.93 2.24
CA ILE A 329 -2.32 26.18 1.26
C ILE A 329 -3.26 27.18 0.57
N LEU A 330 -3.00 27.47 -0.70
CA LEU A 330 -3.74 28.47 -1.48
C LEU A 330 -4.87 27.87 -2.33
N SER A 331 -4.91 26.55 -2.50
CA SER A 331 -5.93 25.84 -3.28
C SER A 331 -6.43 24.59 -2.59
N ASP A 332 -7.72 24.32 -2.78
CA ASP A 332 -8.31 23.02 -2.45
C ASP A 332 -7.60 21.91 -3.25
N GLY A 333 -7.22 20.84 -2.55
CA GLY A 333 -6.46 19.72 -3.11
C GLY A 333 -4.96 19.75 -2.84
N ASP A 334 -4.43 20.86 -2.34
CA ASP A 334 -3.03 20.95 -1.93
C ASP A 334 -2.86 20.53 -0.48
N TYR A 335 -1.75 19.82 -0.19
CA TYR A 335 -1.50 19.31 1.15
C TYR A 335 -0.01 19.10 1.42
N ARG A 336 0.32 19.03 2.71
CA ARG A 336 1.67 18.69 3.16
C ARG A 336 1.90 17.19 3.08
N LEU A 337 2.93 16.76 2.34
CA LEU A 337 3.30 15.35 2.25
C LEU A 337 4.28 14.95 3.36
N ASN A 338 5.36 15.71 3.53
CA ASN A 338 6.34 15.51 4.58
C ASN A 338 7.19 16.78 4.79
N SER A 339 8.27 16.69 5.55
CA SER A 339 9.13 17.85 5.82
C SER A 339 9.98 18.30 4.62
N SER A 340 10.30 17.42 3.67
CA SER A 340 10.98 17.79 2.42
C SER A 340 10.01 18.28 1.34
N TRP A 341 8.76 17.83 1.42
CA TRP A 341 7.66 18.20 0.50
C TRP A 341 6.54 18.86 1.31
N PRO A 342 6.77 20.10 1.78
CA PRO A 342 5.83 20.79 2.66
C PRO A 342 4.51 21.16 1.96
N LEU A 343 4.50 21.18 0.62
CA LEU A 343 3.33 21.50 -0.19
C LEU A 343 3.37 20.71 -1.50
N ILE A 344 2.34 19.90 -1.75
CA ILE A 344 2.17 19.16 -3.01
C ILE A 344 0.73 19.21 -3.50
N ARG A 345 0.56 18.96 -4.81
CA ARG A 345 -0.70 18.70 -5.50
C ARG A 345 -0.59 17.41 -6.30
N ASP A 346 -1.52 16.48 -6.11
CA ASP A 346 -1.60 15.26 -6.93
C ASP A 346 -1.95 15.62 -8.38
N ILE A 347 -1.18 15.09 -9.33
CA ILE A 347 -1.48 15.25 -10.76
C ILE A 347 -2.62 14.32 -11.15
N LYS A 348 -3.59 14.86 -11.88
CA LYS A 348 -4.78 14.17 -12.37
C LYS A 348 -4.59 13.70 -13.82
N THR A 349 -5.29 12.63 -14.17
CA THR A 349 -5.49 12.20 -15.55
C THR A 349 -6.58 13.05 -16.22
N PRO A 350 -6.73 13.00 -17.55
CA PRO A 350 -7.85 13.67 -18.26
C PRO A 350 -9.26 13.26 -17.78
N CYS A 351 -9.38 12.15 -17.05
CA CYS A 351 -10.63 11.69 -16.44
C CYS A 351 -10.73 12.02 -14.94
N ASP A 352 -9.95 12.99 -14.45
CA ASP A 352 -9.92 13.48 -13.06
C ASP A 352 -9.60 12.39 -12.00
N ASN A 353 -8.85 11.35 -12.39
CA ASN A 353 -8.31 10.38 -11.44
C ASN A 353 -6.85 10.72 -11.13
N HIS A 354 -6.32 10.34 -9.97
CA HIS A 354 -4.88 10.49 -9.71
C HIS A 354 -4.06 9.71 -10.74
N LEU A 355 -3.06 10.35 -11.35
CA LEU A 355 -2.11 9.69 -12.22
C LEU A 355 -1.17 8.81 -11.37
N ASN A 356 -1.37 7.50 -11.38
CA ASN A 356 -0.55 6.55 -10.63
C ASN A 356 0.27 5.64 -11.57
N LEU A 357 1.59 5.82 -11.59
CA LEU A 357 2.47 5.03 -12.45
C LEU A 357 2.81 3.65 -11.87
N SER A 358 2.32 3.30 -10.68
CA SER A 358 2.34 1.91 -10.18
C SER A 358 1.27 1.03 -10.84
N SER A 359 0.25 1.62 -11.45
CA SER A 359 -0.89 0.91 -12.07
C SER A 359 -0.52 0.33 -13.44
N ILE A 360 -0.60 -0.99 -13.58
CA ILE A 360 -0.41 -1.68 -14.88
C ILE A 360 -1.42 -1.19 -15.92
N LYS A 361 -2.68 -1.00 -15.53
CA LYS A 361 -3.72 -0.49 -16.45
C LYS A 361 -3.40 0.91 -16.99
N THR A 362 -2.82 1.77 -16.15
CA THR A 362 -2.35 3.10 -16.57
C THR A 362 -1.18 2.98 -17.53
N LEU A 363 -0.21 2.10 -17.24
CA LEU A 363 0.95 1.87 -18.11
C LEU A 363 0.56 1.26 -19.47
N GLU A 364 -0.38 0.31 -19.48
CA GLU A 364 -0.95 -0.26 -20.72
C GLU A 364 -1.63 0.83 -21.55
N LYS A 365 -2.48 1.67 -20.93
CA LYS A 365 -3.15 2.75 -21.64
C LYS A 365 -2.17 3.78 -22.23
N LEU A 366 -1.10 4.11 -21.52
CA LEU A 366 -0.02 4.99 -22.01
C LEU A 366 0.79 4.37 -23.16
N LEU A 367 0.82 3.03 -23.25
CA LEU A 367 1.55 2.31 -24.28
C LEU A 367 0.71 2.11 -25.54
N ASP A 368 -0.56 1.73 -25.37
CA ASP A 368 -1.43 1.26 -26.45
C ASP A 368 -2.14 2.39 -27.21
N ASP A 369 -2.26 3.57 -26.60
CA ASP A 369 -2.99 4.72 -27.13
C ASP A 369 -2.09 5.95 -27.20
N ALA A 370 -1.62 6.28 -28.41
CA ALA A 370 -0.73 7.41 -28.65
C ALA A 370 -1.43 8.77 -28.42
N ASP A 371 -2.73 8.86 -28.71
CA ASP A 371 -3.50 10.09 -28.50
C ASP A 371 -3.67 10.33 -26.99
N TYR A 372 -4.01 9.29 -26.23
CA TYR A 372 -4.06 9.37 -24.77
C TYR A 372 -2.70 9.69 -24.15
N PHE A 373 -1.61 9.16 -24.70
CA PHE A 373 -0.26 9.50 -24.22
C PHE A 373 0.02 11.00 -24.38
N ASN A 374 -0.27 11.58 -25.54
CA ASN A 374 -0.05 13.00 -25.80
C ASN A 374 -0.99 13.87 -24.94
N GLU A 375 -2.27 13.50 -24.86
CA GLU A 375 -3.25 14.15 -23.99
C GLU A 375 -2.79 14.13 -22.52
N MET A 376 -2.24 13.01 -22.05
CA MET A 376 -1.69 12.91 -20.69
C MET A 376 -0.50 13.85 -20.48
N VAL A 377 0.43 13.92 -21.43
CA VAL A 377 1.58 14.83 -21.34
C VAL A 377 1.09 16.27 -21.25
N ASP A 378 0.14 16.65 -22.11
CA ASP A 378 -0.42 17.99 -22.13
C ASP A 378 -1.15 18.35 -20.82
N GLU A 379 -1.93 17.41 -20.29
CA GLU A 379 -2.67 17.54 -19.04
C GLU A 379 -1.74 17.71 -17.83
N VAL A 380 -0.67 16.91 -17.75
CA VAL A 380 0.36 17.04 -16.72
C VAL A 380 1.00 18.43 -16.80
N VAL A 381 1.37 18.89 -18.00
CA VAL A 381 2.06 20.18 -18.18
C VAL A 381 1.14 21.36 -17.87
N ASN A 382 -0.17 21.27 -18.17
CA ASN A 382 -1.17 22.26 -17.78
C ASN A 382 -1.25 22.39 -16.24
N GLN A 383 -1.39 21.28 -15.53
CA GLN A 383 -1.45 21.30 -14.06
C GLN A 383 -0.13 21.78 -13.43
N VAL A 384 1.02 21.50 -14.05
CA VAL A 384 2.31 22.07 -13.64
C VAL A 384 2.31 23.58 -13.80
N LYS A 385 1.84 24.09 -14.94
CA LYS A 385 1.73 25.52 -15.18
C LYS A 385 0.84 26.18 -14.12
N ASP A 386 -0.34 25.63 -13.86
CA ASP A 386 -1.29 26.18 -12.88
C ASP A 386 -0.72 26.17 -11.46
N PHE A 387 0.00 25.10 -11.07
CA PHE A 387 0.66 25.04 -9.76
C PHE A 387 1.79 26.06 -9.66
N VAL A 388 2.63 26.16 -10.69
CA VAL A 388 3.71 27.14 -10.74
C VAL A 388 3.12 28.54 -10.66
N GLU A 389 2.18 28.93 -11.52
CA GLU A 389 1.58 30.27 -11.51
C GLU A 389 0.93 30.66 -10.18
N LEU A 390 0.43 29.69 -9.40
CA LEU A 390 -0.16 29.95 -8.09
C LEU A 390 0.88 30.17 -6.98
N TYR A 391 2.01 29.44 -7.03
CA TYR A 391 3.01 29.39 -5.96
C TYR A 391 4.36 30.04 -6.31
N HIS A 392 4.51 30.51 -7.54
CA HIS A 392 5.63 31.27 -8.07
C HIS A 392 5.40 32.77 -7.88
#